data_AF-A0A2E4CV22-F1
#
_entry.id   AF-A0A2E4CV22-F1
#
_cell.length_a   1.000
_cell.length_b   1.000
_cell.length_c   1.000
_cell.angle_alpha   90.00
_cell.angle_beta   90.00
_cell.angle_gamma   90.00
#
_symmetry.space_group_name_H-M   'P 1'
#
loop_
_entity.id
_entity.type
_entity.pdbx_description
1 polymer ?
#
loop_
_entity_poly.entity_id
_entity_poly.type
_entity_poly.pdbx_seq_one_letter_code
_entity_poly.pdbx_strand_id
1 'polypeptide(L)'
;MAKPRRSNDWGFPRWRGYGASREATTVRLCDRHGCEEPGNCPAPKAPNSPERWYFCQRHAAEYNSKWDYFEGLDKAEKEARAKDERRDNAGYAEASHYSWGGSGDGSRSADEMRALDALELEADADFASIKRAWREKAKTVHPDVKPGDAEAAAEFRKLQLAYEVLKAAEARREWHG
;
A
#
# COMPACT_ATOMS: atom_id res chain seq x y z
N MET A 1 12.54 38.27 -40.03
CA MET A 1 13.43 38.14 -38.85
C MET A 1 14.24 36.86 -38.96
N ALA A 2 15.56 36.92 -38.74
CA ALA A 2 16.45 35.76 -38.84
C ALA A 2 16.27 34.81 -37.64
N LYS A 3 16.09 33.51 -37.88
CA LYS A 3 16.06 32.48 -36.82
C LYS A 3 17.50 32.15 -36.39
N PRO A 4 17.83 32.15 -35.08
CA PRO A 4 19.12 31.66 -34.63
C PRO A 4 19.23 30.15 -34.91
N ARG A 5 20.32 29.74 -35.58
CA ARG A 5 20.50 28.37 -36.10
C ARG A 5 21.33 27.45 -35.20
N ARG A 6 21.77 27.90 -34.01
CA ARG A 6 22.52 27.08 -33.05
C ARG A 6 22.12 27.46 -31.62
N SER A 7 21.98 26.47 -30.74
CA SER A 7 21.69 26.70 -29.32
C SER A 7 22.85 27.45 -28.65
N ASN A 8 22.57 28.52 -27.92
CA ASN A 8 23.54 29.29 -27.13
C ASN A 8 23.98 28.55 -25.84
N ASP A 9 24.06 27.22 -25.89
CA ASP A 9 24.24 26.35 -24.74
C ASP A 9 25.52 25.51 -24.93
N TRP A 10 26.67 26.13 -24.63
CA TRP A 10 28.01 25.57 -24.81
C TRP A 10 28.77 25.56 -23.47
N GLY A 11 28.26 24.89 -22.43
CA GLY A 11 28.99 24.67 -21.17
C GLY A 11 28.26 23.83 -20.10
N PHE A 12 29.01 23.04 -19.32
CA PHE A 12 28.60 22.16 -18.21
C PHE A 12 28.85 22.86 -16.84
N PRO A 13 28.09 22.63 -15.74
CA PRO A 13 26.90 21.77 -15.54
C PRO A 13 25.60 22.34 -16.13
N ARG A 14 24.79 21.45 -16.73
CA ARG A 14 23.67 21.79 -17.60
C ARG A 14 22.31 21.84 -16.88
N TRP A 15 22.23 22.51 -15.74
CA TRP A 15 20.96 22.84 -15.10
C TRP A 15 20.92 24.36 -14.91
N ARG A 16 20.23 25.08 -15.80
CA ARG A 16 19.90 26.49 -15.53
C ARG A 16 19.14 26.58 -14.20
N GLY A 17 19.37 27.64 -13.44
CA GLY A 17 18.50 28.04 -12.34
C GLY A 17 17.08 28.28 -12.86
N TYR A 18 16.08 27.83 -12.10
CA TYR A 18 14.67 27.98 -12.42
C TYR A 18 14.32 29.47 -12.60
N GLY A 19 14.25 29.91 -13.85
CA GLY A 19 14.05 31.32 -14.21
C GLY A 19 13.30 31.41 -15.53
N ALA A 20 11.99 31.56 -15.39
CA ALA A 20 10.95 31.80 -16.40
C ALA A 20 11.42 32.25 -17.79
N SER A 21 10.98 31.53 -18.82
CA SER A 21 10.97 32.05 -20.19
C SER A 21 10.17 33.36 -20.22
N ARG A 22 10.74 34.43 -20.79
CA ARG A 22 10.03 35.69 -21.08
C ARG A 22 9.27 35.62 -22.40
N GLU A 23 8.81 34.43 -22.77
CA GLU A 23 8.02 34.22 -23.98
C GLU A 23 6.56 34.50 -23.64
N ALA A 24 5.86 35.19 -24.53
CA ALA A 24 4.43 35.42 -24.37
C ALA A 24 3.70 34.07 -24.34
N THR A 25 3.20 33.67 -23.17
CA THR A 25 2.39 32.45 -23.03
C THR A 25 1.10 32.64 -23.82
N THR A 26 0.81 31.77 -24.78
CA THR A 26 -0.45 31.79 -25.50
C THR A 26 -1.56 31.36 -24.55
N VAL A 27 -2.25 32.33 -23.95
CA VAL A 27 -3.42 32.10 -23.10
C VAL A 27 -4.60 31.75 -24.01
N ARG A 28 -5.17 30.56 -23.82
CA ARG A 28 -6.46 30.21 -24.45
C ARG A 28 -7.60 30.78 -23.63
N LEU A 29 -8.64 31.26 -24.31
CA LEU A 29 -9.87 31.72 -23.67
C LEU A 29 -10.77 30.52 -23.33
N CYS A 30 -11.69 30.73 -22.40
CA CYS A 30 -12.69 29.74 -22.03
C CYS A 30 -13.64 29.46 -23.20
N ASP A 31 -13.87 28.19 -23.50
CA ASP A 31 -14.78 27.75 -24.59
C ASP A 31 -16.28 27.94 -24.25
N ARG A 32 -16.62 28.49 -23.07
CA ARG A 32 -18.01 28.75 -22.69
C ARG A 32 -18.50 30.04 -23.36
N HIS A 33 -19.68 29.98 -23.96
CA HIS A 33 -20.30 31.13 -24.62
C HIS A 33 -20.38 32.34 -23.68
N GLY A 34 -19.78 33.47 -24.11
CA GLY A 34 -19.79 34.72 -23.36
C GLY A 34 -18.78 34.79 -22.19
N CYS A 35 -17.80 33.88 -22.12
CA CYS A 35 -16.75 33.92 -21.10
C CYS A 35 -15.40 34.33 -21.71
N GLU A 36 -14.76 35.36 -21.14
CA GLU A 36 -13.45 35.86 -21.56
C GLU A 36 -12.32 35.47 -20.58
N GLU A 37 -12.62 34.63 -19.60
CA GLU A 37 -11.63 34.14 -18.63
C GLU A 37 -10.65 33.13 -19.27
N PRO A 38 -9.43 32.98 -18.73
CA PRO A 38 -8.46 32.01 -19.25
C PRO A 38 -8.93 30.55 -19.08
N GLY A 39 -8.91 29.79 -20.17
CA GLY A 39 -9.30 28.39 -20.27
C GLY A 39 -8.19 27.42 -19.86
N ASN A 40 -7.83 27.38 -18.58
CA ASN A 40 -6.73 26.55 -18.08
C ASN A 40 -7.13 25.11 -17.73
N CYS A 41 -8.43 24.81 -17.64
CA CYS A 41 -8.94 23.52 -17.20
C CYS A 41 -9.46 22.70 -18.40
N PRO A 42 -8.74 21.64 -18.83
CA PRO A 42 -9.22 20.76 -19.89
C PRO A 42 -10.31 19.82 -19.37
N ALA A 43 -11.45 19.79 -20.07
CA ALA A 43 -12.56 18.88 -19.82
C ALA A 43 -12.77 17.95 -21.03
N PRO A 44 -13.11 16.67 -20.85
CA PRO A 44 -13.41 15.76 -21.97
C PRO A 44 -14.62 16.27 -22.77
N LYS A 45 -14.79 15.86 -24.04
CA LYS A 45 -16.05 16.09 -24.78
C LYS A 45 -16.98 14.88 -24.76
N ALA A 46 -16.41 13.68 -24.80
CA ALA A 46 -17.09 12.40 -24.70
C ALA A 46 -16.26 11.42 -23.83
N PRO A 47 -16.88 10.44 -23.15
CA PRO A 47 -16.23 9.49 -22.24
C PRO A 47 -14.98 8.78 -22.79
N ASN A 48 -14.88 8.58 -24.10
CA ASN A 48 -13.76 7.88 -24.75
C ASN A 48 -13.20 8.64 -25.97
N SER A 49 -13.39 9.96 -26.06
CA SER A 49 -12.83 10.78 -27.14
C SER A 49 -11.55 11.51 -26.69
N PRO A 50 -10.55 11.67 -27.57
CA PRO A 50 -9.37 12.48 -27.28
C PRO A 50 -9.66 14.00 -27.29
N GLU A 51 -10.84 14.41 -27.77
CA GLU A 51 -11.24 15.81 -27.84
C GLU A 51 -11.54 16.39 -26.46
N ARG A 52 -11.14 17.67 -26.27
CA ARG A 52 -11.26 18.39 -24.99
C ARG A 52 -11.78 19.80 -25.21
N TRP A 53 -12.62 20.27 -24.28
CA TRP A 53 -12.93 21.69 -24.07
C TRP A 53 -11.95 22.30 -23.07
N TYR A 54 -11.73 23.61 -23.17
CA TYR A 54 -10.89 24.38 -22.25
C TYR A 54 -11.75 25.40 -21.51
N PHE A 55 -11.98 25.16 -20.22
CA PHE A 55 -12.81 26.01 -19.36
C PHE A 55 -11.98 26.79 -18.34
N CYS A 56 -12.55 27.88 -17.84
CA CYS A 56 -12.10 28.51 -16.60
C CYS A 56 -12.48 27.65 -15.38
N GLN A 57 -11.94 27.94 -14.21
CA GLN A 57 -12.19 27.15 -13.00
C GLN A 57 -13.68 27.05 -12.65
N ARG A 58 -14.44 28.14 -12.79
CA ARG A 58 -15.88 28.17 -12.51
C ARG A 58 -16.65 27.24 -13.45
N HIS A 59 -16.40 27.33 -14.74
CA HIS A 59 -17.12 26.53 -15.74
C HIS A 59 -16.65 25.07 -15.77
N ALA A 60 -15.40 24.79 -15.42
CA ALA A 60 -14.92 23.43 -15.24
C ALA A 60 -15.66 22.75 -14.06
N ALA A 61 -15.93 23.47 -12.97
CA ALA A 61 -16.71 22.94 -11.85
C ALA A 61 -18.17 22.65 -12.27
N GLU A 62 -18.82 23.57 -12.99
CA GLU A 62 -20.17 23.35 -13.54
C GLU A 62 -20.20 22.14 -14.48
N TYR A 63 -19.20 22.00 -15.35
CA TYR A 63 -19.06 20.89 -16.28
C TYR A 63 -18.90 19.56 -15.53
N ASN A 64 -17.95 19.49 -14.59
CA ASN A 64 -17.69 18.28 -13.79
C ASN A 64 -18.91 17.87 -12.97
N SER A 65 -19.69 18.83 -12.45
CA SER A 65 -20.90 18.52 -11.68
C SER A 65 -22.02 17.90 -12.53
N LYS A 66 -22.05 18.20 -13.83
CA LYS A 66 -23.04 17.68 -14.78
C LYS A 66 -22.53 16.48 -15.57
N TRP A 67 -21.26 16.13 -15.43
CA TRP A 67 -20.64 15.07 -16.19
C TRP A 67 -20.93 13.71 -15.56
N ASP A 68 -21.74 12.90 -16.21
CA ASP A 68 -21.89 11.49 -15.88
C ASP A 68 -21.21 10.65 -16.98
N TYR A 69 -20.09 10.03 -16.63
CA TYR A 69 -19.33 9.13 -17.53
C TYR A 69 -20.19 7.97 -18.04
N PHE A 70 -21.22 7.58 -17.29
CA PHE A 70 -22.11 6.48 -17.58
C PHE A 70 -23.45 6.92 -18.20
N GLU A 71 -23.62 8.20 -18.54
CA GLU A 71 -24.81 8.70 -19.23
C GLU A 71 -24.85 8.14 -20.66
N GLY A 72 -25.49 6.97 -20.83
CA GLY A 72 -25.61 6.27 -22.11
C GLY A 72 -25.19 4.80 -22.10
N LEU A 73 -24.54 4.31 -21.03
CA LEU A 73 -24.32 2.87 -20.85
C LEU A 73 -25.56 2.21 -20.23
N ASP A 74 -25.87 0.99 -20.64
CA ASP A 74 -26.90 0.21 -19.98
C ASP A 74 -26.47 -0.20 -18.56
N LYS A 75 -27.41 -0.59 -17.70
CA LYS A 75 -27.10 -0.95 -16.30
C LYS A 75 -26.11 -2.11 -16.19
N ALA A 76 -26.21 -3.11 -17.07
CA ALA A 76 -25.34 -4.28 -17.07
C ALA A 76 -23.92 -3.93 -17.54
N GLU A 77 -23.78 -3.04 -18.51
CA GLU A 77 -22.50 -2.50 -19.01
C GLU A 77 -21.82 -1.64 -17.94
N LYS A 78 -22.57 -0.82 -17.19
CA LYS A 78 -22.04 -0.07 -16.03
C LYS A 78 -21.48 -1.01 -14.97
N GLU A 79 -22.23 -2.07 -14.63
CA GLU A 79 -21.82 -3.07 -13.63
C GLU A 79 -20.61 -3.89 -14.10
N ALA A 80 -20.58 -4.27 -15.38
CA ALA A 80 -19.44 -4.97 -15.99
C ALA A 80 -18.18 -4.10 -15.97
N ARG A 81 -18.28 -2.82 -16.34
CA ARG A 81 -17.15 -1.89 -16.32
C ARG A 81 -16.62 -1.67 -14.91
N ALA A 82 -17.51 -1.45 -13.94
CA ALA A 82 -17.12 -1.32 -12.54
C ALA A 82 -16.48 -2.62 -11.99
N LYS A 83 -16.90 -3.79 -12.47
CA LYS A 83 -16.32 -5.08 -12.10
C LYS A 83 -14.91 -5.25 -12.68
N ASP A 84 -14.70 -4.88 -13.95
CA ASP A 84 -13.39 -4.90 -14.58
C ASP A 84 -12.43 -3.93 -13.90
N GLU A 85 -12.87 -2.69 -13.61
CA GLU A 85 -12.07 -1.71 -12.86
C GLU A 85 -11.71 -2.22 -11.46
N ARG A 86 -12.66 -2.84 -10.73
CA ARG A 86 -12.36 -3.49 -9.44
C ARG A 86 -11.34 -4.61 -9.57
N ARG A 87 -11.43 -5.43 -10.63
CA ARG A 87 -10.48 -6.52 -10.86
C ARG A 87 -9.08 -5.97 -11.15
N ASP A 88 -8.98 -4.96 -12.00
CA ASP A 88 -7.69 -4.39 -12.41
C ASP A 88 -7.06 -3.55 -11.26
N ASN A 89 -7.90 -2.89 -10.45
CA ASN A 89 -7.48 -2.19 -9.23
C ASN A 89 -7.25 -3.14 -8.03
N ALA A 90 -7.70 -4.40 -8.08
CA ALA A 90 -7.53 -5.35 -6.97
C ALA A 90 -6.05 -5.61 -6.60
N GLY A 91 -5.11 -5.33 -7.51
CA GLY A 91 -3.67 -5.35 -7.19
C GLY A 91 -3.20 -4.15 -6.35
N TYR A 92 -3.94 -3.04 -6.36
CA TYR A 92 -3.66 -1.81 -5.61
C TYR A 92 -4.57 -1.64 -4.38
N ALA A 93 -5.72 -2.31 -4.35
CA ALA A 93 -6.50 -2.52 -3.13
C ALA A 93 -5.70 -3.45 -2.21
N GLU A 94 -4.78 -2.82 -1.48
CA GLU A 94 -3.90 -3.33 -0.44
C GLU A 94 -3.85 -4.86 -0.33
N ALA A 95 -2.68 -5.42 -0.65
CA ALA A 95 -2.29 -6.67 -0.04
C ALA A 95 -2.35 -6.47 1.48
N SER A 96 -3.45 -6.91 2.12
CA SER A 96 -3.58 -7.06 3.57
C SER A 96 -2.47 -7.94 4.18
N HIS A 97 -1.62 -8.53 3.33
CA HIS A 97 -0.40 -9.25 3.68
C HIS A 97 0.79 -8.34 4.05
N TYR A 98 0.79 -7.06 3.66
CA TYR A 98 1.82 -6.08 4.07
C TYR A 98 1.26 -5.00 5.00
N SER A 99 0.32 -5.38 5.87
CA SER A 99 0.17 -4.64 7.13
C SER A 99 1.51 -4.75 7.84
N TRP A 100 2.25 -3.64 7.80
CA TRP A 100 3.57 -3.44 8.35
C TRP A 100 3.62 -4.00 9.78
N GLY A 101 4.26 -5.16 9.91
CA GLY A 101 4.76 -5.78 11.15
C GLY A 101 3.87 -5.63 12.39
N GLY A 102 3.25 -6.74 12.81
CA GLY A 102 3.06 -6.96 14.24
C GLY A 102 4.39 -6.70 14.98
N SER A 103 4.30 -6.25 16.23
CA SER A 103 5.41 -5.75 17.08
C SER A 103 6.63 -6.69 17.12
N GLY A 104 7.48 -6.63 16.10
CA GLY A 104 8.62 -7.50 15.93
C GLY A 104 9.70 -6.76 15.17
N ASP A 105 10.93 -6.85 15.67
CA ASP A 105 12.17 -6.29 15.14
C ASP A 105 12.58 -6.81 13.74
N GLY A 106 11.71 -7.59 13.08
CA GLY A 106 11.97 -8.25 11.81
C GLY A 106 12.98 -9.40 11.89
N SER A 107 13.47 -9.76 13.07
CA SER A 107 14.48 -10.81 13.26
C SER A 107 13.90 -12.21 13.38
N ARG A 108 12.57 -12.34 13.53
CA ARG A 108 11.85 -13.59 13.77
C ARG A 108 10.79 -13.87 12.71
N SER A 109 10.60 -15.15 12.35
CA SER A 109 9.53 -15.57 11.45
C SER A 109 8.13 -15.45 12.10
N ALA A 110 7.06 -15.44 11.29
CA ALA A 110 5.69 -15.36 11.81
C ALA A 110 5.33 -16.51 12.78
N ASP A 111 5.88 -17.70 12.54
CA ASP A 111 5.65 -18.86 13.41
C ASP A 111 6.42 -18.74 14.74
N GLU A 112 7.59 -18.10 14.74
CA GLU A 112 8.30 -17.74 15.97
C GLU A 112 7.51 -16.72 16.80
N MET A 113 6.91 -15.71 16.15
CA MET A 113 6.08 -14.71 16.83
C MET A 113 4.86 -15.35 17.50
N ARG A 114 4.13 -16.20 16.78
CA ARG A 114 2.99 -16.96 17.36
C ARG A 114 3.42 -17.87 18.51
N ALA A 115 4.61 -18.45 18.43
CA ALA A 115 5.15 -19.30 19.49
C ALA A 115 5.55 -18.49 20.74
N LEU A 116 6.11 -17.29 20.57
CA LEU A 116 6.38 -16.36 21.67
C LEU A 116 5.09 -15.86 22.32
N ASP A 117 4.06 -15.55 21.53
CA ASP A 117 2.73 -15.18 22.04
C ASP A 117 2.13 -16.30 22.90
N ALA A 118 2.25 -17.56 22.46
CA ALA A 118 1.78 -18.71 23.24
C ALA A 118 2.54 -18.88 24.58
N LEU A 119 3.82 -18.49 24.60
CA LEU A 119 4.64 -18.46 25.82
C LEU A 119 4.50 -17.14 26.60
N GLU A 120 3.71 -16.17 26.12
CA GLU A 120 3.57 -14.81 26.67
C GLU A 120 4.92 -14.13 26.85
N LEU A 121 5.75 -14.20 25.80
CA LEU A 121 7.06 -13.58 25.74
C LEU A 121 7.11 -12.50 24.66
N GLU A 122 7.94 -11.49 24.90
CA GLU A 122 8.22 -10.44 23.92
C GLU A 122 9.12 -10.95 22.78
N ALA A 123 9.10 -10.21 21.65
CA ALA A 123 9.87 -10.55 20.45
C ALA A 123 11.39 -10.65 20.70
N ASP A 124 11.90 -9.90 21.67
CA ASP A 124 13.32 -9.81 22.04
C ASP A 124 13.75 -10.85 23.09
N ALA A 125 12.86 -11.77 23.49
CA ALA A 125 13.17 -12.79 24.48
C ALA A 125 14.33 -13.70 24.05
N ASP A 126 15.28 -13.91 24.98
CA ASP A 126 16.42 -14.79 24.80
C ASP A 126 16.07 -16.27 25.02
N PHE A 127 16.89 -17.18 24.48
CA PHE A 127 16.61 -18.62 24.56
C PHE A 127 16.59 -19.17 26.00
N ALA A 128 17.32 -18.54 26.93
CA ALA A 128 17.26 -18.92 28.34
C ALA A 128 15.90 -18.55 28.97
N SER A 129 15.35 -17.38 28.65
CA SER A 129 14.01 -16.98 29.08
C SER A 129 12.92 -17.87 28.47
N ILE A 130 13.03 -18.22 27.18
CA ILE A 130 12.13 -19.17 26.51
C ILE A 130 12.09 -20.51 27.26
N LYS A 131 13.27 -21.06 27.60
CA LYS A 131 13.40 -22.32 28.33
C LYS A 131 12.82 -22.25 29.75
N ARG A 132 13.00 -21.11 30.43
CA ARG A 132 12.43 -20.88 31.76
C ARG A 132 10.90 -20.81 31.71
N ALA A 133 10.35 -20.00 30.81
CA ALA A 133 8.90 -19.83 30.63
C ALA A 133 8.22 -21.15 30.25
N TRP A 134 8.82 -21.92 29.33
CA TRP A 134 8.32 -23.25 28.97
C TRP A 134 8.27 -24.18 30.17
N ARG A 135 9.34 -24.26 30.98
CA ARG A 135 9.35 -25.12 32.18
C ARG A 135 8.32 -24.72 33.21
N GLU A 136 8.08 -23.43 33.37
CA GLU A 136 7.09 -22.90 34.31
C GLU A 136 5.67 -23.24 33.85
N LYS A 137 5.31 -22.92 32.60
CA LYS A 137 4.00 -23.25 32.03
C LYS A 137 3.79 -24.76 31.92
N ALA A 138 4.81 -25.52 31.54
CA ALA A 138 4.71 -26.98 31.47
C ALA A 138 4.38 -27.62 32.82
N LYS A 139 4.89 -27.07 33.94
CA LYS A 139 4.55 -27.56 35.29
C LYS A 139 3.09 -27.29 35.67
N THR A 140 2.50 -26.19 35.22
CA THR A 140 1.12 -25.82 35.59
C THR A 140 0.08 -26.63 34.83
N VAL A 141 0.38 -27.04 33.59
CA VAL A 141 -0.52 -27.83 32.73
C VAL A 141 -0.10 -29.30 32.57
N HIS A 142 0.91 -29.77 33.31
CA HIS A 142 1.42 -31.13 33.16
C HIS A 142 0.33 -32.18 33.40
N PRO A 143 0.24 -33.25 32.57
CA PRO A 143 -0.74 -34.33 32.77
C PRO A 143 -0.66 -34.99 34.15
N ASP A 144 0.53 -35.07 34.75
CA ASP A 144 0.71 -35.62 36.11
C ASP A 144 0.15 -34.71 37.21
N VAL A 145 0.13 -33.39 36.98
CA VAL A 145 -0.40 -32.41 37.95
C VAL A 145 -1.91 -32.27 37.79
N LYS A 146 -2.42 -32.41 36.57
CA LYS A 146 -3.84 -32.35 36.23
C LYS A 146 -4.29 -33.59 35.44
N PRO A 147 -4.36 -34.77 36.09
CA PRO A 147 -4.76 -35.99 35.41
C PRO A 147 -6.24 -35.91 34.99
N GLY A 148 -6.51 -36.26 33.72
CA GLY A 148 -7.88 -36.32 33.18
C GLY A 148 -8.47 -35.01 32.68
N ASP A 149 -7.73 -33.90 32.75
CA ASP A 149 -8.14 -32.60 32.21
C ASP A 149 -7.78 -32.48 30.71
N ALA A 150 -8.80 -32.49 29.85
CA ALA A 150 -8.63 -32.41 28.40
C ALA A 150 -8.13 -31.03 27.93
N GLU A 151 -8.46 -29.95 28.66
CA GLU A 151 -8.04 -28.60 28.34
C GLU A 151 -6.56 -28.41 28.70
N ALA A 152 -6.14 -28.88 29.88
CA ALA A 152 -4.72 -28.88 30.27
C ALA A 152 -3.86 -29.69 29.29
N ALA A 153 -4.36 -30.83 28.81
CA ALA A 153 -3.66 -31.62 27.80
C ALA A 153 -3.58 -30.92 26.43
N ALA A 154 -4.58 -30.12 26.05
CA ALA A 154 -4.54 -29.31 24.82
C ALA A 154 -3.54 -28.15 24.96
N GLU A 155 -3.57 -27.44 26.08
CA GLU A 155 -2.62 -26.36 26.38
C GLU A 155 -1.19 -26.86 26.47
N PHE A 156 -0.94 -28.02 27.11
CA PHE A 156 0.40 -28.62 27.15
C PHE A 156 0.93 -28.92 25.75
N ARG A 157 0.09 -29.46 24.85
CA ARG A 157 0.46 -29.72 23.45
C ARG A 157 0.77 -28.43 22.69
N LYS A 158 0.00 -27.36 22.92
CA LYS A 158 0.24 -26.03 22.33
C LYS A 158 1.58 -25.45 22.79
N LEU A 159 1.86 -25.50 24.10
CA LEU A 159 3.13 -25.02 24.68
C LEU A 159 4.33 -25.84 24.20
N GLN A 160 4.15 -27.16 24.05
CA GLN A 160 5.18 -28.04 23.52
C GLN A 160 5.50 -27.71 22.05
N LEU A 161 4.48 -27.53 21.20
CA LEU A 161 4.64 -27.11 19.81
C LEU A 161 5.37 -25.77 19.72
N ALA A 162 4.98 -24.79 20.54
CA ALA A 162 5.62 -23.48 20.58
C ALA A 162 7.11 -23.57 20.93
N TYR A 163 7.46 -24.38 21.93
CA TYR A 163 8.85 -24.59 22.32
C TYR A 163 9.67 -25.30 21.23
N GLU A 164 9.09 -26.29 20.53
CA GLU A 164 9.75 -26.99 19.43
C GLU A 164 10.07 -26.05 18.25
N VAL A 165 9.14 -25.17 17.88
CA VAL A 165 9.35 -24.14 16.85
C VAL A 165 10.50 -23.20 17.24
N LEU A 166 10.51 -22.70 18.47
CA LEU A 166 11.55 -21.79 18.95
C LEU A 166 12.92 -22.48 19.05
N LYS A 167 12.96 -23.74 19.49
CA LYS A 167 14.19 -24.54 19.52
C LYS A 167 14.73 -24.80 18.11
N ALA A 168 13.88 -25.12 17.14
CA ALA A 168 14.29 -25.32 15.76
C ALA A 168 14.75 -24.00 15.11
N ALA A 169 14.12 -22.88 15.45
CA ALA A 169 14.58 -21.56 15.02
C ALA A 169 15.96 -21.22 15.57
N GLU A 170 16.21 -21.48 16.87
CA GLU A 170 17.53 -21.26 17.48
C GLU A 170 18.61 -22.13 16.83
N ALA A 171 18.34 -23.41 16.62
CA ALA A 171 19.28 -24.32 15.95
C ALA A 171 19.60 -23.92 14.50
N ARG A 172 18.71 -23.19 13.82
CA ARG A 172 19.00 -22.61 12.49
C ARG A 172 19.85 -21.34 12.56
N ARG A 173 19.80 -20.61 13.68
CA ARG A 173 20.63 -19.41 13.92
C ARG A 173 22.04 -19.79 14.35
N GLU A 174 22.17 -20.84 15.15
CA GLU A 174 23.45 -21.41 15.53
C GLU A 174 24.06 -22.13 14.32
N TRP A 175 25.10 -21.54 13.74
CA TRP A 175 25.88 -22.20 12.70
C TRP A 175 26.72 -23.32 13.34
N HIS A 176 26.38 -24.56 13.03
CA HIS A 176 27.22 -25.73 13.30
C HIS A 176 27.96 -26.05 12.00
N GLY A 177 29.27 -25.83 12.01
CA GLY A 177 30.15 -25.89 10.82
C GLY A 177 30.02 -27.13 9.95
#